data_AF-A0A3B3CVV2-F1
#
_entry.id   AF-A0A3B3CVV2-F1
#
_cell.length_a   1.000
_cell.length_b   1.000
_cell.length_c   1.000
_cell.angle_alpha   90.00
_cell.angle_beta   90.00
_cell.angle_gamma   90.00
#
_symmetry.space_group_name_H-M   'P 1'
#
loop_
_entity.id
_entity.type
_entity.pdbx_description
1 polymer ?
#
loop_
_entity_poly.entity_id
_entity_poly.type
_entity_poly.pdbx_seq_one_letter_code
_entity_poly.pdbx_strand_id
1 'polypeptide(L)'
;MLPQRWGKKSQFEGGRDKINCRTIPVAERFFTSSASLNLRQAAWYPSETAEPHLVLLTSDNTIRFYSLKSPQTPAKVLPVSLADDDSSIHPPVRSYAASLGEIAVAFDFGPASPPSRHLLAQGSREQVVYPLFILYETGETYVSYSSLSNGVTLSRPAGPLPMYPAAEDNYGYDACAILCLPCVPNILVIATESGTLYHCVVLESEEEEETGAVEKWTRGTEAVPALYVFECVELELTLKVAAGEEEEPQELDFTCPIRLHRDALCQQRYHCTHEAGVHSVGLIWVSKLQKFLQSSEEDKDSLQELAAEKRCIVEHIFCSMPLVTSHSAPVCGFLIVSDLSLGATMICITSTFECITMPLLSSIRPSSPPLLSTQVFREEYILKQDLEELSQCREEKKSLREMAERLADKYEDAKYRQETIMNRVKKVLCKTQFS
;
A
#
# COMPACT_ATOMS: atom_id res chain seq x y z
N MET A 1 10.05 24.77 -1.99
CA MET A 1 11.30 24.76 -1.21
C MET A 1 10.94 24.99 0.24
N LEU A 2 11.28 24.06 1.12
CA LEU A 2 11.05 24.24 2.55
C LEU A 2 11.99 25.33 3.10
N PRO A 3 11.51 26.20 3.99
CA PRO A 3 12.33 27.25 4.60
C PRO A 3 13.41 26.64 5.50
N GLN A 4 14.59 27.27 5.54
CA GLN A 4 15.69 26.80 6.39
C GLN A 4 15.40 27.03 7.87
N ARG A 5 15.84 26.10 8.73
CA ARG A 5 15.78 26.24 10.17
C ARG A 5 17.12 26.73 10.72
N TRP A 6 17.11 27.74 11.58
CA TRP A 6 18.30 28.23 12.28
C TRP A 6 17.92 29.00 13.56
N GLY A 7 18.92 29.44 14.34
CA GLY A 7 18.73 30.17 15.60
C GLY A 7 18.50 29.28 16.82
N LYS A 8 18.28 29.91 17.99
CA LYS A 8 18.29 29.26 19.33
C LYS A 8 17.27 28.13 19.54
N LYS A 9 16.27 27.98 18.66
CA LYS A 9 15.21 26.97 18.76
C LYS A 9 14.99 26.18 17.46
N SER A 10 15.94 26.23 16.52
CA SER A 10 15.77 25.62 15.18
C SER A 10 14.46 26.03 14.50
N GLN A 11 14.10 27.31 14.68
CA GLN A 11 12.89 27.90 14.10
C GLN A 11 13.13 28.19 12.62
N PHE A 12 12.06 28.10 11.83
CA PHE A 12 12.10 28.49 10.43
C PHE A 12 12.50 29.96 10.30
N GLU A 13 13.48 30.21 9.44
CA GLU A 13 14.13 31.51 9.23
C GLU A 13 14.51 32.26 10.53
N GLY A 14 14.88 31.54 11.59
CA GLY A 14 15.28 32.16 12.86
C GLY A 14 14.10 32.72 13.68
N GLY A 15 12.87 32.32 13.37
CA GLY A 15 11.68 32.74 14.12
C GLY A 15 11.00 33.99 13.58
N ARG A 16 11.16 34.31 12.30
CA ARG A 16 10.46 35.44 11.66
C ARG A 16 8.95 35.20 11.62
N ASP A 17 8.19 36.27 11.83
CA ASP A 17 6.71 36.25 11.76
C ASP A 17 6.18 35.91 10.35
N LYS A 18 6.98 36.21 9.31
CA LYS A 18 6.67 35.91 7.91
C LYS A 18 7.80 35.10 7.32
N ILE A 19 7.45 33.95 6.77
CA ILE A 19 8.39 33.02 6.14
C ILE A 19 8.05 32.98 4.64
N ASN A 20 9.04 33.24 3.79
CA ASN A 20 8.83 33.25 2.35
C ASN A 20 9.20 31.89 1.76
N CYS A 21 8.20 31.14 1.33
CA CYS A 21 8.41 29.85 0.68
C CYS A 21 8.54 30.04 -0.85
N ARG A 22 9.64 29.56 -1.43
CA ARG A 22 9.77 29.51 -2.89
C ARG A 22 9.01 28.31 -3.44
N THR A 23 8.09 28.56 -4.36
CA THR A 23 7.36 27.53 -5.12
C THR A 23 7.93 27.41 -6.52
N ILE A 24 8.01 26.19 -7.05
CA ILE A 24 8.42 25.90 -8.43
C ILE A 24 7.26 25.14 -9.06
N PRO A 25 6.50 25.74 -9.98
CA PRO A 25 5.45 25.01 -10.69
C PRO A 25 6.12 24.00 -11.65
N VAL A 26 5.67 22.74 -11.57
CA VAL A 26 6.12 21.65 -12.45
C VAL A 26 4.97 21.29 -13.38
N ALA A 27 5.25 21.20 -14.67
CA ALA A 27 4.29 20.86 -15.73
C ALA A 27 3.04 21.76 -15.79
N GLU A 28 3.12 23.00 -15.28
CA GLU A 28 1.97 23.92 -15.22
C GLU A 28 1.35 24.18 -16.59
N ARG A 29 2.18 24.45 -17.61
CA ARG A 29 1.68 24.64 -18.99
C ARG A 29 0.97 23.41 -19.53
N PHE A 30 1.46 22.23 -19.17
CA PHE A 30 0.92 20.96 -19.65
C PHE A 30 -0.45 20.64 -19.04
N PHE A 31 -0.63 20.88 -17.73
CA PHE A 31 -1.91 20.70 -17.06
C PHE A 31 -2.93 21.79 -17.43
N THR A 32 -2.48 23.06 -17.56
CA THR A 32 -3.37 24.17 -17.93
C THR A 32 -3.84 24.09 -19.38
N SER A 33 -3.04 23.54 -20.30
CA SER A 33 -3.45 23.34 -21.70
C SER A 33 -4.39 22.14 -21.90
N SER A 34 -4.51 21.26 -20.90
CA SER A 34 -5.13 19.94 -21.05
C SER A 34 -6.16 19.70 -19.94
N ALA A 35 -7.31 20.37 -20.01
CA ALA A 35 -8.32 20.38 -18.94
C ALA A 35 -8.85 19.00 -18.51
N SER A 36 -8.75 17.98 -19.37
CA SER A 36 -9.17 16.60 -19.08
C SER A 36 -8.07 15.70 -18.52
N LEU A 37 -6.85 16.23 -18.34
CA LEU A 37 -5.72 15.46 -17.85
C LEU A 37 -5.63 15.57 -16.33
N ASN A 38 -5.61 14.42 -15.65
CA ASN A 38 -5.47 14.34 -14.20
C ASN A 38 -4.13 13.71 -13.85
N LEU A 39 -3.53 14.19 -12.76
CA LEU A 39 -2.37 13.55 -12.13
C LEU A 39 -2.87 12.39 -11.26
N ARG A 40 -2.36 11.18 -11.48
CA ARG A 40 -2.68 10.00 -10.66
C ARG A 40 -1.69 9.82 -9.52
N GLN A 41 -0.40 9.84 -9.84
CA GLN A 41 0.66 9.65 -8.86
C GLN A 41 1.85 10.56 -9.17
N ALA A 42 2.50 11.05 -8.12
CA ALA A 42 3.78 11.72 -8.20
C ALA A 42 4.76 11.08 -7.21
N ALA A 43 5.98 10.82 -7.67
CA ALA A 43 7.06 10.28 -6.83
C ALA A 43 8.40 10.92 -7.23
N TRP A 44 9.35 10.93 -6.29
CA TRP A 44 10.72 11.33 -6.60
C TRP A 44 11.48 10.19 -7.25
N TYR A 45 12.33 10.52 -8.22
CA TYR A 45 13.31 9.58 -8.74
C TYR A 45 14.31 9.19 -7.63
N PRO A 46 14.66 7.90 -7.45
CA PRO A 46 15.39 7.39 -6.29
C PRO A 46 16.90 7.69 -6.31
N SER A 47 17.34 8.83 -6.85
CA SER A 47 18.76 9.22 -6.90
C SER A 47 19.11 10.26 -5.84
N GLU A 48 20.10 9.95 -5.00
CA GLU A 48 20.62 10.88 -3.99
C GLU A 48 21.68 11.84 -4.52
N THR A 49 22.45 11.41 -5.53
CA THR A 49 23.64 12.13 -6.03
C THR A 49 23.35 13.00 -7.24
N ALA A 50 22.29 12.68 -7.98
CA ALA A 50 21.90 13.42 -9.16
C ALA A 50 20.90 14.52 -8.84
N GLU A 51 20.53 15.27 -9.87
CA GLU A 51 19.54 16.32 -9.73
C GLU A 51 18.16 15.74 -9.44
N PRO A 52 17.36 16.40 -8.60
CA PRO A 52 16.04 15.91 -8.25
C PRO A 52 15.14 15.90 -9.49
N HIS A 53 14.60 14.72 -9.77
CA HIS A 53 13.59 14.51 -10.80
C HIS A 53 12.27 14.12 -10.15
N LEU A 54 11.19 14.78 -10.57
CA LEU A 54 9.84 14.43 -10.20
C LEU A 54 9.23 13.56 -11.31
N VAL A 55 8.70 12.41 -10.94
CA VAL A 55 8.10 11.42 -11.85
C VAL A 55 6.59 11.45 -11.68
N LEU A 56 5.87 11.67 -12.76
CA LEU A 56 4.41 11.84 -12.76
C LEU A 56 3.75 10.76 -13.61
N LEU A 57 2.76 10.06 -13.05
CA LEU A 57 1.81 9.23 -13.79
C LEU A 57 0.52 10.03 -13.98
N THR A 58 0.04 10.13 -15.22
CA THR A 58 -1.15 10.93 -15.57
C THR A 58 -2.22 10.09 -16.27
N SER A 59 -3.44 10.63 -16.34
CA SER A 59 -4.62 9.92 -16.86
C SER A 59 -4.56 9.54 -18.35
N ASP A 60 -3.59 10.05 -19.09
CA ASP A 60 -3.26 9.65 -20.47
C ASP A 60 -2.29 8.46 -20.54
N ASN A 61 -2.19 7.68 -19.46
CA ASN A 61 -1.40 6.46 -19.37
C ASN A 61 0.07 6.69 -19.76
N THR A 62 0.68 7.70 -19.15
CA THR A 62 2.05 8.08 -19.46
C THR A 62 2.79 8.47 -18.18
N ILE A 63 4.00 7.93 -18.01
CA ILE A 63 4.95 8.31 -16.96
C ILE A 63 5.91 9.37 -17.51
N ARG A 64 6.04 10.50 -16.81
CA ARG A 64 6.86 11.64 -17.23
C ARG A 64 7.86 12.04 -16.17
N PHE A 65 9.12 12.18 -16.55
CA PHE A 65 10.22 12.59 -15.68
C PHE A 65 10.49 14.07 -15.90
N TYR A 66 10.36 14.89 -14.86
CA TYR A 66 10.62 16.33 -14.89
C TYR A 66 11.84 16.66 -14.05
N SER A 67 12.85 17.27 -14.66
CA SER A 67 13.97 17.87 -13.93
C SER A 67 13.54 19.21 -13.33
N LEU A 68 13.89 19.48 -12.08
CA LEU A 68 13.63 20.79 -11.47
C LEU A 68 14.41 21.95 -12.13
N LYS A 69 15.42 21.66 -12.97
CA LYS A 69 16.08 22.67 -13.81
C LYS A 69 15.20 23.17 -14.96
N SER A 70 14.41 22.28 -15.55
CA SER A 70 13.49 22.59 -16.64
C SER A 70 12.09 22.04 -16.33
N PRO A 71 11.39 22.63 -15.34
CA PRO A 71 10.21 22.01 -14.74
C PRO A 71 8.98 22.02 -15.67
N GLN A 72 9.05 22.68 -16.82
CA GLN A 72 7.93 22.80 -17.76
C GLN A 72 8.02 21.82 -18.94
N THR A 73 9.15 21.13 -19.10
CA THR A 73 9.40 20.18 -20.19
C THR A 73 9.86 18.84 -19.60
N PRO A 74 9.21 17.72 -19.92
CA PRO A 74 9.66 16.43 -19.42
C PRO A 74 11.04 16.09 -20.01
N ALA A 75 11.97 15.68 -19.15
CA ALA A 75 13.26 15.13 -19.55
C ALA A 75 13.12 13.76 -20.24
N LYS A 76 12.11 12.98 -19.83
CA LYS A 76 11.76 11.69 -20.45
C LYS A 76 10.26 11.45 -20.35
N VAL A 77 9.72 10.78 -21.35
CA VAL A 77 8.30 10.38 -21.44
C VAL A 77 8.26 8.89 -21.74
N LEU A 78 7.46 8.15 -20.98
CA LEU A 78 7.19 6.74 -21.14
C LEU A 78 5.68 6.54 -21.32
N PRO A 79 5.20 6.35 -22.56
CA PRO A 79 3.87 5.83 -22.79
C PRO A 79 3.76 4.43 -22.17
N VAL A 80 2.71 4.21 -21.39
CA VAL A 80 2.38 2.89 -20.79
C VAL A 80 1.06 2.37 -21.36
N SER A 81 0.59 2.90 -22.48
CA SER A 81 -0.52 2.29 -23.22
C SER A 81 -0.08 0.94 -23.81
N LEU A 82 -0.91 -0.09 -23.62
CA LEU A 82 -0.81 -1.36 -24.32
C LEU A 82 -1.21 -1.11 -25.78
N ALA A 83 -0.25 -0.72 -26.62
CA ALA A 83 -0.51 -0.57 -28.04
C ALA A 83 -0.11 -1.88 -28.74
N ASP A 84 -1.09 -2.58 -29.30
CA ASP A 84 -0.84 -3.56 -30.35
C ASP A 84 -0.19 -2.84 -31.55
N ASP A 85 0.91 -3.43 -32.04
CA ASP A 85 1.64 -3.18 -33.29
C ASP A 85 1.12 -2.02 -34.16
N ASP A 86 1.90 -0.93 -34.22
CA ASP A 86 2.22 0.02 -35.32
C ASP A 86 1.24 0.24 -36.51
N SER A 87 -0.04 -0.09 -36.39
CA SER A 87 -0.99 -0.15 -37.51
C SER A 87 -2.23 0.73 -37.33
N SER A 88 -2.43 1.37 -36.17
CA SER A 88 -3.53 2.32 -35.97
C SER A 88 -3.02 3.76 -35.90
N ILE A 89 -3.43 4.58 -36.88
CA ILE A 89 -3.09 6.00 -37.04
C ILE A 89 -3.83 6.89 -36.00
N HIS A 90 -4.57 6.30 -35.07
CA HIS A 90 -5.38 7.03 -34.10
C HIS A 90 -5.09 6.57 -32.67
N PRO A 91 -4.74 7.49 -31.74
CA PRO A 91 -4.60 7.15 -30.34
C PRO A 91 -5.94 6.61 -29.80
N PRO A 92 -5.95 5.54 -28.99
CA PRO A 92 -7.17 4.97 -28.48
C PRO A 92 -7.94 6.02 -27.67
N VAL A 93 -9.24 6.12 -27.94
CA VAL A 93 -10.13 6.99 -27.18
C VAL A 93 -10.14 6.50 -25.74
N ARG A 94 -9.74 7.37 -24.80
CA ARG A 94 -9.57 7.10 -23.35
C ARG A 94 -10.67 6.26 -22.69
N SER A 95 -11.89 6.30 -23.24
CA SER A 95 -13.06 5.59 -22.71
C SER A 95 -12.97 4.07 -22.82
N TYR A 96 -12.30 3.51 -23.83
CA TYR A 96 -12.27 2.05 -24.02
C TYR A 96 -11.19 1.37 -23.19
N ALA A 97 -9.99 1.97 -23.15
CA ALA A 97 -8.88 1.46 -22.33
C ALA A 97 -9.23 1.40 -20.84
N ALA A 98 -10.01 2.38 -20.34
CA ALA A 98 -10.52 2.37 -18.97
C ALA A 98 -11.47 1.19 -18.70
N SER A 99 -12.39 0.94 -19.63
CA SER A 99 -13.35 -0.17 -19.48
C SER A 99 -12.72 -1.56 -19.63
N LEU A 100 -11.47 -1.64 -20.14
CA LEU A 100 -10.70 -2.87 -20.28
C LEU A 100 -9.63 -3.02 -19.18
N GLY A 101 -9.53 -2.09 -18.23
CA GLY A 101 -8.50 -2.11 -17.18
C GLY A 101 -7.07 -1.86 -17.69
N GLU A 102 -6.89 -1.40 -18.93
CA GLU A 102 -5.59 -1.10 -19.56
C GLU A 102 -4.96 0.20 -19.02
N ILE A 103 -5.35 0.59 -17.81
CA ILE A 103 -4.93 1.80 -17.14
C ILE A 103 -3.87 1.46 -16.09
N ALA A 104 -2.71 2.08 -16.22
CA ALA A 104 -1.74 2.14 -15.14
C ALA A 104 -2.31 2.99 -14.00
N VAL A 105 -2.37 2.37 -12.82
CA VAL A 105 -2.93 2.94 -11.58
C VAL A 105 -1.82 3.44 -10.66
N ALA A 106 -0.68 2.76 -10.63
CA ALA A 106 0.42 3.07 -9.73
C ALA A 106 1.78 2.64 -10.30
N PHE A 107 2.86 3.22 -9.76
CA PHE A 107 4.23 2.77 -10.02
C PHE A 107 5.09 2.90 -8.77
N ASP A 108 6.16 2.11 -8.69
CA ASP A 108 7.19 2.29 -7.67
C ASP A 108 8.58 1.88 -8.15
N PHE A 109 9.61 2.51 -7.59
CA PHE A 109 11.00 2.20 -7.90
C PHE A 109 11.55 1.15 -6.94
N GLY A 110 12.18 0.11 -7.48
CA GLY A 110 13.01 -0.79 -6.69
C GLY A 110 14.40 -0.23 -6.39
N PRO A 111 15.17 -0.91 -5.51
CA PRO A 111 16.51 -0.52 -5.16
C PRO A 111 17.45 -0.50 -6.38
N ALA A 112 18.52 0.28 -6.24
CA ALA A 112 19.62 0.30 -7.20
C ALA A 112 20.17 -1.11 -7.46
N SER A 113 20.13 -1.56 -8.72
CA SER A 113 20.75 -2.81 -9.14
C SER A 113 21.95 -2.53 -10.06
N PRO A 114 22.99 -3.40 -10.04
CA PRO A 114 23.99 -3.37 -11.08
C PRO A 114 23.32 -3.65 -12.43
N PRO A 115 23.86 -3.11 -13.54
CA PRO A 115 23.30 -3.38 -14.86
C PRO A 115 23.31 -4.90 -15.11
N SER A 116 22.17 -5.46 -15.48
CA SER A 116 22.07 -6.87 -15.85
C SER A 116 23.10 -7.20 -16.93
N ARG A 117 23.67 -8.42 -16.89
CA ARG A 117 24.67 -8.90 -17.86
C ARG A 117 24.19 -8.76 -19.32
N HIS A 118 22.87 -8.72 -19.53
CA HIS A 118 22.25 -8.61 -20.85
C HIS A 118 22.15 -7.16 -21.38
N LEU A 119 22.15 -6.14 -20.50
CA LEU A 119 22.16 -4.71 -20.90
C LEU A 119 23.55 -4.23 -21.33
N LEU A 120 24.60 -5.03 -21.09
CA LEU A 120 25.98 -4.74 -21.48
C LEU A 120 26.23 -4.79 -23.00
N ALA A 121 25.27 -5.29 -23.79
CA ALA A 121 25.36 -5.29 -25.26
C ALA A 121 25.46 -3.88 -25.87
N GLN A 122 25.16 -2.82 -25.10
CA GLN A 122 25.24 -1.43 -25.54
C GLN A 122 26.42 -0.61 -24.97
N GLY A 123 27.50 -1.26 -24.53
CA GLY A 123 28.81 -0.61 -24.34
C GLY A 123 28.87 0.51 -23.28
N SER A 124 27.86 0.67 -22.42
CA SER A 124 27.89 1.67 -21.34
C SER A 124 28.53 1.09 -20.08
N ARG A 125 29.54 1.80 -19.57
CA ARG A 125 30.19 1.59 -18.26
C ARG A 125 29.18 1.32 -17.15
N GLU A 126 29.61 0.60 -16.11
CA GLU A 126 28.94 0.36 -14.81
C GLU A 126 28.00 1.50 -14.40
N GLN A 127 26.75 1.44 -14.84
CA GLN A 127 25.75 2.46 -14.55
C GLN A 127 24.67 1.84 -13.67
N VAL A 128 24.44 2.46 -12.52
CA VAL A 128 23.37 2.04 -11.61
C VAL A 128 22.01 2.18 -12.32
N VAL A 129 21.22 1.12 -12.25
CA VAL A 129 19.88 1.04 -12.84
C VAL A 129 18.86 0.93 -11.71
N TYR A 130 17.71 1.56 -11.89
CA TYR A 130 16.57 1.44 -10.99
C TYR A 130 15.40 0.81 -11.75
N PRO A 131 14.90 -0.36 -11.33
CA PRO A 131 13.68 -0.93 -11.87
C PRO A 131 12.49 -0.05 -11.45
N LEU A 132 11.62 0.22 -12.41
CA LEU A 132 10.37 0.95 -12.28
C LEU A 132 9.25 -0.05 -12.54
N PHE A 133 8.59 -0.48 -11.47
CA PHE A 133 7.43 -1.36 -11.54
C PHE A 133 6.18 -0.52 -11.78
N ILE A 134 5.34 -0.97 -12.71
CA ILE A 134 4.15 -0.25 -13.18
C ILE A 134 2.98 -1.22 -13.02
N LEU A 135 2.00 -0.84 -12.20
CA LEU A 135 0.81 -1.63 -11.91
C LEU A 135 -0.38 -1.10 -12.70
N TYR A 136 -1.14 -2.01 -13.30
CA TYR A 136 -2.40 -1.77 -13.96
C TYR A 136 -3.56 -2.20 -13.07
N GLU A 137 -4.74 -1.64 -13.34
CA GLU A 137 -5.98 -1.94 -12.61
C GLU A 137 -6.33 -3.45 -12.64
N THR A 138 -6.00 -4.12 -13.74
CA THR A 138 -6.13 -5.57 -13.93
C THR A 138 -5.23 -6.42 -13.02
N GLY A 139 -4.36 -5.81 -12.21
CA GLY A 139 -3.33 -6.51 -11.44
C GLY A 139 -2.07 -6.82 -12.26
N GLU A 140 -2.09 -6.61 -13.58
CA GLU A 140 -0.90 -6.78 -14.41
C GLU A 140 0.21 -5.81 -13.98
N THR A 141 1.41 -6.36 -13.82
CA THR A 141 2.60 -5.58 -13.49
C THR A 141 3.58 -5.60 -14.65
N TYR A 142 4.22 -4.48 -14.95
CA TYR A 142 5.28 -4.35 -15.93
C TYR A 142 6.53 -3.77 -15.26
N VAL A 143 7.71 -4.03 -15.81
CA VAL A 143 8.97 -3.45 -15.34
C VAL A 143 9.67 -2.67 -16.45
N SER A 144 10.14 -1.47 -16.14
CA SER A 144 11.05 -0.70 -16.98
C SER A 144 12.33 -0.38 -16.21
N TYR A 145 13.45 -0.32 -16.89
CA TYR A 145 14.75 -0.05 -16.28
C TYR A 145 15.19 1.37 -16.59
N SER A 146 15.45 2.15 -15.56
CA SER A 146 15.84 3.55 -15.68
C SER A 146 17.27 3.77 -15.18
N SER A 147 18.00 4.69 -15.80
CA SER A 147 19.28 5.14 -15.25
C SER A 147 19.48 6.63 -15.45
N LEU A 148 20.30 7.23 -14.58
CA LEU A 148 20.57 8.66 -14.57
C LEU A 148 22.08 8.91 -14.60
N SER A 149 22.60 9.34 -15.74
CA SER A 149 24.01 9.79 -15.88
C SER A 149 24.08 11.18 -16.50
N ASN A 150 23.87 11.28 -17.81
CA ASN A 150 23.81 12.54 -18.57
C ASN A 150 22.36 12.95 -18.93
N GLY A 151 21.40 12.36 -18.23
CA GLY A 151 19.97 12.43 -18.51
C GLY A 151 19.28 11.15 -18.07
N VAL A 152 17.96 11.16 -18.06
CA VAL A 152 17.15 9.97 -17.75
C VAL A 152 17.10 9.08 -18.98
N THR A 153 17.66 7.87 -18.88
CA THR A 153 17.43 6.77 -19.83
C THR A 153 16.36 5.84 -19.28
N LEU A 154 15.67 5.14 -20.18
CA LEU A 154 14.54 4.29 -19.81
C LEU A 154 14.34 3.21 -20.88
N SER A 155 14.25 1.95 -20.45
CA SER A 155 13.88 0.83 -21.32
C SER A 155 12.39 0.86 -21.66
N ARG A 156 11.97 0.11 -22.68
CA ARG A 156 10.55 -0.16 -22.87
C ARG A 156 10.02 -0.99 -21.69
N PRO A 157 8.74 -0.87 -21.31
CA PRO A 157 8.14 -1.72 -20.29
C PRO A 157 8.17 -3.17 -20.78
N ALA A 158 8.66 -4.07 -19.95
CA ALA A 158 8.66 -5.51 -20.14
C ALA A 158 7.59 -6.13 -19.24
N GLY A 159 6.75 -6.99 -19.80
CA GLY A 159 5.63 -7.61 -19.09
C GLY A 159 4.48 -8.00 -20.03
N PRO A 160 3.34 -8.43 -19.48
CA PRO A 160 3.05 -8.49 -18.04
C PRO A 160 3.97 -9.51 -17.33
N LEU A 161 4.40 -9.19 -16.11
CA LEU A 161 5.22 -10.10 -15.31
C LEU A 161 4.36 -11.31 -14.92
N PRO A 162 4.78 -12.56 -15.22
CA PRO A 162 4.01 -13.73 -14.84
C PRO A 162 3.90 -13.83 -13.31
N MET A 163 2.69 -14.04 -12.81
CA MET A 163 2.40 -14.20 -11.39
C MET A 163 2.20 -15.68 -11.04
N TYR A 164 2.84 -16.15 -9.96
CA TYR A 164 2.78 -17.53 -9.49
C TYR A 164 2.24 -17.62 -8.06
N PRO A 165 1.35 -18.59 -7.77
CA PRO A 165 0.80 -19.59 -8.69
C PRO A 165 -0.13 -18.96 -9.75
N ALA A 166 -0.07 -19.45 -10.99
CA ALA A 166 -0.92 -18.94 -12.06
C ALA A 166 -2.39 -19.24 -11.77
N ALA A 167 -3.24 -18.23 -11.89
CA ALA A 167 -4.69 -18.36 -11.76
C ALA A 167 -5.40 -17.15 -12.38
N GLU A 168 -6.54 -17.39 -13.02
CA GLU A 168 -7.29 -16.37 -13.75
C GLU A 168 -8.15 -15.47 -12.84
N ASP A 169 -8.42 -15.92 -11.62
CA ASP A 169 -9.31 -15.29 -10.63
C ASP A 169 -8.62 -14.94 -9.29
N ASN A 170 -7.39 -15.39 -9.06
CA ASN A 170 -6.74 -15.23 -7.74
C ASN A 170 -6.24 -13.82 -7.42
N TYR A 171 -6.09 -12.93 -8.41
CA TYR A 171 -5.38 -11.66 -8.26
C TYR A 171 -6.25 -10.41 -8.45
N GLY A 172 -7.57 -10.59 -8.66
CA GLY A 172 -8.52 -9.49 -8.78
C GLY A 172 -8.34 -8.64 -10.04
N TYR A 173 -9.24 -7.65 -10.20
CA TYR A 173 -9.20 -6.65 -11.28
C TYR A 173 -9.38 -5.22 -10.70
N ASP A 174 -9.11 -5.07 -9.40
CA ASP A 174 -9.29 -3.88 -8.59
C ASP A 174 -7.96 -3.46 -7.93
N ALA A 175 -6.83 -3.71 -8.60
CA ALA A 175 -5.52 -3.34 -8.08
C ALA A 175 -5.39 -1.80 -8.05
N CYS A 176 -4.94 -1.24 -6.94
CA CYS A 176 -4.93 0.21 -6.72
C CYS A 176 -3.59 0.80 -6.27
N ALA A 177 -2.70 -0.01 -5.68
CA ALA A 177 -1.38 0.47 -5.25
C ALA A 177 -0.30 -0.59 -5.34
N ILE A 178 0.94 -0.14 -5.59
CA ILE A 178 2.14 -0.95 -5.60
C ILE A 178 3.22 -0.32 -4.71
N LEU A 179 3.97 -1.15 -3.99
CA LEU A 179 5.13 -0.74 -3.21
C LEU A 179 6.27 -1.73 -3.38
N CYS A 180 7.46 -1.27 -3.76
CA CYS A 180 8.67 -2.07 -3.75
C CYS A 180 9.45 -1.84 -2.45
N LEU A 181 9.68 -2.89 -1.67
CA LEU A 181 10.49 -2.80 -0.46
C LEU A 181 11.99 -2.74 -0.81
N PRO A 182 12.81 -2.00 -0.02
CA PRO A 182 14.23 -1.81 -0.30
C PRO A 182 15.07 -3.03 0.11
N CYS A 183 14.80 -4.18 -0.46
CA CYS A 183 15.47 -5.45 -0.19
C CYS A 183 15.82 -6.18 -1.49
N VAL A 184 16.76 -7.14 -1.37
CA VAL A 184 17.14 -8.05 -2.46
C VAL A 184 16.86 -9.49 -1.99
N PRO A 185 16.11 -10.31 -2.77
CA PRO A 185 15.39 -9.95 -3.99
C PRO A 185 14.32 -8.88 -3.73
N ASN A 186 13.89 -8.20 -4.79
CA ASN A 186 12.84 -7.19 -4.67
C ASN A 186 11.55 -7.86 -4.17
N ILE A 187 10.89 -7.21 -3.21
CA ILE A 187 9.57 -7.63 -2.74
C ILE A 187 8.59 -6.54 -3.15
N LEU A 188 7.58 -6.93 -3.94
CA LEU A 188 6.48 -6.05 -4.32
C LEU A 188 5.28 -6.34 -3.43
N VAL A 189 4.68 -5.28 -2.91
CA VAL A 189 3.38 -5.29 -2.27
C VAL A 189 2.39 -4.74 -3.28
N ILE A 190 1.40 -5.54 -3.67
CA ILE A 190 0.29 -5.11 -4.55
C ILE A 190 -0.97 -5.09 -3.69
N ALA A 191 -1.69 -3.96 -3.69
CA ALA A 191 -2.90 -3.78 -2.92
C ALA A 191 -4.12 -3.62 -3.83
N THR A 192 -5.24 -4.22 -3.44
CA THR A 192 -6.55 -4.08 -4.09
C THR A 192 -7.45 -3.08 -3.38
N GLU A 193 -8.48 -2.58 -4.05
CA GLU A 193 -9.49 -1.69 -3.44
C GLU A 193 -10.33 -2.40 -2.36
N SER A 194 -10.41 -3.72 -2.44
CA SER A 194 -11.12 -4.60 -1.51
C SER A 194 -10.41 -4.86 -0.17
N GLY A 195 -9.15 -4.43 0.01
CA GLY A 195 -8.42 -4.70 1.26
C GLY A 195 -7.34 -5.78 1.15
N THR A 196 -7.17 -6.42 -0.02
CA THR A 196 -6.24 -7.54 -0.19
C THR A 196 -4.84 -7.03 -0.54
N LEU A 197 -3.83 -7.59 0.13
CA LEU A 197 -2.42 -7.30 -0.08
C LEU A 197 -1.71 -8.58 -0.53
N TYR A 198 -1.05 -8.53 -1.69
CA TYR A 198 -0.19 -9.58 -2.20
C TYR A 198 1.27 -9.22 -1.96
N HIS A 199 2.02 -10.11 -1.32
CA HIS A 199 3.46 -9.98 -1.15
C HIS A 199 4.19 -10.87 -2.15
N CYS A 200 4.72 -10.25 -3.20
CA CYS A 200 5.35 -10.93 -4.31
C CYS A 200 6.88 -10.84 -4.21
N VAL A 201 7.57 -11.98 -4.23
CA VAL A 201 9.02 -12.05 -4.41
C VAL A 201 9.32 -12.00 -5.90
N VAL A 202 10.13 -11.03 -6.32
CA VAL A 202 10.54 -10.88 -7.74
C VAL A 202 11.78 -11.72 -7.99
N LEU A 203 11.67 -12.71 -8.88
CA LEU A 203 12.79 -13.57 -9.27
C LEU A 203 12.97 -13.54 -10.79
N GLU A 204 14.18 -13.76 -11.26
CA GLU A 204 14.45 -13.93 -12.70
C GLU A 204 13.78 -15.23 -13.19
N SER A 205 13.19 -15.22 -14.38
CA SER A 205 12.61 -16.44 -14.98
C SER A 205 13.73 -17.43 -15.28
N GLU A 206 13.57 -18.69 -14.89
CA GLU A 206 14.45 -19.76 -15.36
C GLU A 206 14.31 -19.86 -16.89
N GLU A 207 15.41 -19.70 -17.62
CA GLU A 207 15.42 -19.98 -19.05
C GLU A 207 15.10 -21.47 -19.22
N GLU A 208 13.99 -21.81 -19.88
CA GLU A 208 13.74 -23.20 -20.30
C GLU A 208 14.83 -23.59 -21.31
N GLU A 209 15.93 -24.16 -20.82
CA GLU A 209 16.83 -24.97 -21.62
C GLU A 209 16.03 -26.18 -22.13
N GLU A 210 15.81 -26.23 -23.44
CA GLU A 210 15.10 -27.28 -24.21
C GLU A 210 13.59 -27.09 -24.45
N THR A 211 13.26 -26.33 -25.51
CA THR A 211 12.48 -26.91 -26.62
C THR A 211 12.86 -26.27 -27.96
N GLY A 212 13.26 -27.13 -28.93
CA GLY A 212 13.08 -26.94 -30.37
C GLY A 212 13.63 -25.67 -31.04
N ALA A 213 14.68 -25.84 -31.84
CA ALA A 213 15.25 -24.84 -32.75
C ALA A 213 14.35 -24.41 -33.93
N VAL A 214 13.05 -24.22 -33.75
CA VAL A 214 12.12 -23.77 -34.79
C VAL A 214 11.18 -22.70 -34.22
N GLU A 215 11.63 -21.45 -34.33
CA GLU A 215 10.90 -20.15 -34.27
C GLU A 215 11.70 -18.99 -33.63
N LYS A 216 13.03 -19.10 -33.59
CA LYS A 216 13.90 -18.07 -32.99
C LYS A 216 14.15 -16.81 -33.84
N TRP A 217 13.21 -16.40 -34.70
CA TRP A 217 13.35 -15.21 -35.60
C TRP A 217 12.34 -14.09 -35.37
N THR A 218 11.51 -14.13 -34.33
CA THR A 218 10.63 -13.00 -33.97
C THR A 218 10.90 -12.51 -32.55
N ARG A 219 11.56 -11.33 -32.47
CA ARG A 219 11.92 -10.54 -31.28
C ARG A 219 12.94 -11.21 -30.34
N GLY A 220 14.00 -10.46 -30.02
CA GLY A 220 14.89 -10.79 -28.91
C GLY A 220 14.13 -10.61 -27.61
N THR A 221 13.44 -11.64 -27.15
CA THR A 221 12.69 -11.66 -25.90
C THR A 221 13.70 -11.57 -24.76
N GLU A 222 13.84 -10.39 -24.17
CA GLU A 222 14.56 -10.22 -22.90
C GLU A 222 13.86 -11.10 -21.86
N ALA A 223 14.64 -11.87 -21.07
CA ALA A 223 14.09 -12.62 -19.95
C ALA A 223 13.41 -11.64 -18.97
N VAL A 224 12.11 -11.81 -18.78
CA VAL A 224 11.29 -10.93 -17.93
C VAL A 224 11.17 -11.60 -16.56
N PRO A 225 11.35 -10.86 -15.44
CA PRO A 225 11.22 -11.47 -14.12
C PRO A 225 9.77 -11.90 -13.85
N ALA A 226 9.62 -12.84 -12.93
CA ALA A 226 8.35 -13.36 -12.46
C ALA A 226 8.05 -12.90 -11.03
N LEU A 227 6.75 -12.82 -10.70
CA LEU A 227 6.23 -12.49 -9.38
C LEU A 227 5.77 -13.76 -8.68
N TYR A 228 6.47 -14.17 -7.62
CA TYR A 228 6.06 -15.29 -6.79
C TYR A 228 5.31 -14.79 -5.57
N VAL A 229 3.99 -14.99 -5.54
CA VAL A 229 3.14 -14.58 -4.42
C VAL A 229 3.47 -15.48 -3.22
N PHE A 230 4.17 -14.90 -2.26
CA PHE A 230 4.61 -15.59 -1.05
C PHE A 230 3.49 -15.63 -0.01
N GLU A 231 2.74 -14.53 0.09
CA GLU A 231 1.66 -14.36 1.06
C GLU A 231 0.55 -13.47 0.47
N CYS A 232 -0.68 -13.72 0.91
CA CYS A 232 -1.87 -12.93 0.62
C CYS A 232 -2.56 -12.59 1.95
N VAL A 233 -2.92 -11.33 2.14
CA VAL A 233 -3.42 -10.78 3.40
C VAL A 233 -4.64 -9.92 3.13
N GLU A 234 -5.77 -10.27 3.73
CA GLU A 234 -6.97 -9.43 3.71
C GLU A 234 -6.98 -8.52 4.93
N LEU A 235 -7.03 -7.21 4.70
CA LEU A 235 -7.16 -6.23 5.76
C LEU A 235 -8.59 -6.19 6.30
N GLU A 236 -8.73 -6.27 7.62
CA GLU A 236 -10.01 -5.97 8.27
C GLU A 236 -10.23 -4.45 8.29
N LEU A 237 -10.98 -3.94 7.30
CA LEU A 237 -11.22 -2.51 7.11
C LEU A 237 -12.26 -1.96 8.09
N THR A 238 -13.41 -2.63 8.22
CA THR A 238 -14.54 -2.24 9.08
C THR A 238 -15.19 -3.46 9.69
N LEU A 239 -15.71 -3.36 10.92
CA LEU A 239 -16.41 -4.48 11.56
C LEU A 239 -17.79 -4.67 10.91
N LYS A 240 -18.05 -5.90 10.44
CA LYS A 240 -19.39 -6.32 10.03
C LYS A 240 -20.16 -6.75 11.27
N VAL A 241 -21.18 -5.99 11.66
CA VAL A 241 -22.10 -6.41 12.74
C VAL A 241 -23.01 -7.49 12.16
N ALA A 242 -23.15 -8.63 12.84
CA ALA A 242 -24.14 -9.63 12.49
C ALA A 242 -25.54 -9.01 12.61
N ALA A 243 -26.12 -8.59 11.48
CA ALA A 243 -27.55 -8.32 11.43
C ALA A 243 -28.28 -9.63 11.77
N GLY A 244 -29.42 -9.54 12.47
CA GLY A 244 -30.23 -10.71 12.81
C GLY A 244 -30.58 -11.51 11.55
N GLU A 245 -30.82 -12.81 11.70
CA GLU A 245 -30.98 -13.85 10.65
C GLU A 245 -32.01 -13.57 9.53
N GLU A 246 -32.62 -12.38 9.45
CA GLU A 246 -33.65 -11.98 8.49
C GLU A 246 -33.23 -10.85 7.52
N GLU A 247 -32.05 -10.24 7.67
CA GLU A 247 -31.51 -9.31 6.66
C GLU A 247 -30.32 -9.98 5.95
N GLU A 248 -30.46 -10.31 4.66
CA GLU A 248 -29.30 -10.57 3.82
C GLU A 248 -28.35 -9.38 4.00
N PRO A 249 -27.09 -9.59 4.42
CA PRO A 249 -26.16 -8.49 4.53
C PRO A 249 -26.09 -7.85 3.15
N GLN A 250 -26.50 -6.58 3.04
CA GLN A 250 -26.17 -5.81 1.85
C GLN A 250 -24.65 -5.86 1.77
N GLU A 251 -24.14 -6.62 0.80
CA GLU A 251 -22.77 -6.54 0.33
C GLU A 251 -22.63 -5.13 -0.27
N LEU A 252 -22.50 -4.13 0.62
CA LEU A 252 -22.00 -2.85 0.22
C LEU A 252 -20.55 -3.12 -0.15
N ASP A 253 -20.29 -3.13 -1.45
CA ASP A 253 -18.96 -3.13 -2.06
C ASP A 253 -18.20 -1.91 -1.54
N PHE A 254 -17.64 -2.04 -0.34
CA PHE A 254 -16.82 -1.01 0.26
C PHE A 254 -15.48 -1.02 -0.47
N THR A 255 -15.37 -0.20 -1.51
CA THR A 255 -14.10 0.03 -2.20
C THR A 255 -13.38 1.19 -1.52
N CYS A 256 -12.18 0.94 -1.02
CA CYS A 256 -11.36 1.99 -0.42
C CYS A 256 -9.94 1.94 -1.01
N PRO A 257 -9.56 2.92 -1.85
CA PRO A 257 -8.22 2.94 -2.42
C PRO A 257 -7.15 2.97 -1.32
N ILE A 258 -6.32 1.93 -1.29
CA ILE A 258 -5.24 1.79 -0.33
C ILE A 258 -4.05 2.62 -0.79
N ARG A 259 -3.45 3.38 0.13
CA ARG A 259 -2.13 3.98 -0.08
C ARG A 259 -1.09 3.26 0.77
N LEU A 260 0.00 2.86 0.12
CA LEU A 260 1.11 2.15 0.73
C LEU A 260 2.25 3.10 1.08
N HIS A 261 2.83 2.95 2.26
CA HIS A 261 3.90 3.81 2.78
C HIS A 261 5.04 2.96 3.33
N ARG A 262 6.26 3.18 2.84
CA ARG A 262 7.46 2.54 3.38
C ARG A 262 7.74 3.04 4.81
N ASP A 263 8.14 2.15 5.71
CA ASP A 263 8.64 2.56 7.01
C ASP A 263 10.14 2.86 6.93
N ALA A 264 10.50 4.14 7.09
CA ALA A 264 11.89 4.58 7.10
C ALA A 264 12.70 4.02 8.29
N LEU A 265 12.04 3.53 9.35
CA LEU A 265 12.66 3.00 10.56
C LEU A 265 12.79 1.47 10.54
N CYS A 266 12.10 0.77 9.63
CA CYS A 266 12.08 -0.69 9.59
C CYS A 266 11.82 -1.19 8.17
N GLN A 267 12.84 -1.77 7.52
CA GLN A 267 12.76 -2.25 6.13
C GLN A 267 11.78 -3.42 5.93
N GLN A 268 11.38 -4.08 7.02
CA GLN A 268 10.46 -5.22 7.02
C GLN A 268 9.03 -4.80 7.37
N ARG A 269 8.76 -3.49 7.49
CA ARG A 269 7.45 -2.96 7.81
C ARG A 269 7.05 -1.90 6.80
N TYR A 270 5.78 -1.90 6.47
CA TYR A 270 5.15 -0.83 5.71
C TYR A 270 3.77 -0.55 6.31
N HIS A 271 3.16 0.54 5.85
CA HIS A 271 1.88 1.01 6.39
C HIS A 271 0.89 1.19 5.25
N CYS A 272 -0.37 0.86 5.52
CA CYS A 272 -1.50 1.06 4.63
C CYS A 272 -2.36 2.18 5.21
N THR A 273 -2.67 3.22 4.44
CA THR A 273 -3.69 4.20 4.81
C THR A 273 -4.85 4.08 3.83
N HIS A 274 -6.07 4.04 4.34
CA HIS A 274 -7.28 3.92 3.54
C HIS A 274 -8.41 4.73 4.20
N GLU A 275 -9.61 4.64 3.66
CA GLU A 275 -10.76 5.41 4.17
C GLU A 275 -11.09 5.02 5.61
N ALA A 276 -11.07 3.73 5.95
CA ALA A 276 -11.47 3.26 7.28
C ALA A 276 -10.36 3.32 8.35
N GLY A 277 -9.12 3.67 8.00
CA GLY A 277 -8.04 3.69 8.98
C GLY A 277 -6.62 3.56 8.46
N VAL A 278 -5.76 3.05 9.34
CA VAL A 278 -4.36 2.76 9.09
C VAL A 278 -4.00 1.38 9.62
N HIS A 279 -3.36 0.57 8.78
CA HIS A 279 -2.75 -0.70 9.17
C HIS A 279 -1.24 -0.63 9.05
N SER A 280 -0.55 -1.28 9.97
CA SER A 280 0.89 -1.54 9.94
C SER A 280 1.10 -3.01 9.63
N VAL A 281 1.91 -3.32 8.61
CA VAL A 281 2.17 -4.68 8.16
C VAL A 281 3.65 -5.00 8.27
N GLY A 282 3.98 -6.00 9.08
CA GLY A 282 5.34 -6.49 9.32
C GLY A 282 5.62 -7.83 8.65
N LEU A 283 6.53 -7.84 7.68
CA LEU A 283 6.95 -9.03 6.94
C LEU A 283 8.13 -9.71 7.64
N ILE A 284 7.84 -10.43 8.73
CA ILE A 284 8.86 -11.09 9.56
C ILE A 284 9.70 -12.12 8.78
N TRP A 285 9.10 -12.73 7.75
CA TRP A 285 9.76 -13.72 6.89
C TRP A 285 10.83 -13.12 5.99
N VAL A 286 10.82 -11.81 5.71
CA VAL A 286 11.83 -11.14 4.86
C VAL A 286 13.21 -11.26 5.47
N SER A 287 13.31 -11.09 6.81
CA SER A 287 14.56 -11.27 7.54
C SER A 287 15.14 -12.67 7.39
N LYS A 288 14.27 -13.68 7.36
CA LYS A 288 14.63 -15.09 7.24
C LYS A 288 14.99 -15.44 5.81
N LEU A 289 14.24 -14.94 4.84
CA LEU A 289 14.53 -15.09 3.42
C LEU A 289 15.92 -14.53 3.11
N GLN A 290 16.24 -13.33 3.61
CA GLN A 290 17.57 -12.74 3.44
C GLN A 290 18.69 -13.58 4.07
N LYS A 291 18.47 -14.12 5.27
CA LYS A 291 19.43 -15.03 5.92
C LYS A 291 19.60 -16.32 5.13
N PHE A 292 18.51 -16.91 4.64
CA PHE A 292 18.52 -18.12 3.82
C PHE A 292 19.33 -17.91 2.55
N LEU A 293 19.12 -16.81 1.82
CA LEU A 293 19.87 -16.48 0.61
C LEU A 293 21.37 -16.21 0.85
N GLN A 294 21.76 -15.95 2.10
CA GLN A 294 23.16 -15.78 2.52
C GLN A 294 23.77 -17.07 3.08
N SER A 295 22.94 -18.08 3.38
CA SER A 295 23.38 -19.38 3.90
C SER A 295 23.95 -20.25 2.78
N SER A 296 24.89 -21.14 3.12
CA SER A 296 25.44 -22.11 2.16
C SER A 296 24.43 -23.21 1.84
N GLU A 297 24.40 -23.68 0.58
CA GLU A 297 23.50 -24.71 0.00
C GLU A 297 23.24 -25.99 0.82
N GLU A 298 24.07 -26.28 1.83
CA GLU A 298 23.93 -27.48 2.68
C GLU A 298 22.99 -27.29 3.88
N ASP A 299 22.49 -26.07 4.14
CA ASP A 299 21.66 -25.76 5.30
C ASP A 299 20.16 -26.00 5.05
N LYS A 300 19.79 -27.27 4.93
CA LYS A 300 18.38 -27.71 4.75
C LYS A 300 17.44 -27.25 5.85
N ASP A 301 17.97 -27.01 7.05
CA ASP A 301 17.20 -26.56 8.22
C ASP A 301 16.69 -25.12 8.03
N SER A 302 17.47 -24.25 7.39
CA SER A 302 17.10 -22.86 7.10
C SER A 302 15.91 -22.73 6.16
N LEU A 303 15.79 -23.59 5.13
CA LEU A 303 14.62 -23.60 4.22
C LEU A 303 13.36 -24.06 4.96
N GLN A 304 13.49 -25.06 5.83
CA GLN A 304 12.38 -25.57 6.61
C GLN A 304 11.91 -24.55 7.66
N GLU A 305 12.81 -23.76 8.23
CA GLU A 305 12.47 -22.64 9.11
C GLU A 305 11.73 -21.52 8.35
N LEU A 306 12.17 -21.17 7.14
CA LEU A 306 11.50 -20.20 6.29
C LEU A 306 10.09 -20.68 5.89
N ALA A 307 9.94 -21.97 5.57
CA ALA A 307 8.66 -22.57 5.22
C ALA A 307 7.71 -22.73 6.42
N ALA A 308 8.24 -22.80 7.65
CA ALA A 308 7.46 -22.89 8.87
C ALA A 308 6.90 -21.53 9.34
N GLU A 309 7.61 -20.44 9.02
CA GLU A 309 7.23 -19.07 9.38
C GLU A 309 6.25 -18.51 8.34
N LYS A 310 4.95 -18.50 8.63
CA LYS A 310 3.95 -18.32 7.56
C LYS A 310 3.11 -17.06 7.58
N ARG A 311 3.30 -16.09 8.47
CA ARG A 311 2.42 -14.92 8.46
C ARG A 311 3.16 -13.63 8.76
N CYS A 312 2.89 -12.63 7.95
CA CYS A 312 3.11 -11.26 8.36
C CYS A 312 2.28 -10.93 9.61
N ILE A 313 2.67 -9.86 10.28
CA ILE A 313 1.92 -9.31 11.41
C ILE A 313 1.16 -8.09 10.88
N VAL A 314 -0.16 -8.09 11.05
CA VAL A 314 -1.02 -6.95 10.69
C VAL A 314 -1.55 -6.32 11.96
N GLU A 315 -1.32 -5.02 12.13
CA GLU A 315 -1.79 -4.22 13.25
C GLU A 315 -2.71 -3.12 12.72
N HIS A 316 -3.98 -3.11 13.10
CA HIS A 316 -4.91 -2.00 12.81
C HIS A 316 -4.63 -0.87 13.82
N ILE A 317 -3.69 0.01 13.50
CA ILE A 317 -3.13 1.01 14.43
C ILE A 317 -4.03 2.24 14.61
N PHE A 318 -4.91 2.52 13.66
CA PHE A 318 -5.92 3.57 13.77
C PHE A 318 -7.16 3.21 12.98
N CYS A 319 -8.32 3.15 13.64
CA CYS A 319 -9.61 2.94 12.99
C CYS A 319 -10.41 4.24 13.00
N SER A 320 -10.71 4.77 11.82
CA SER A 320 -11.57 5.96 11.66
C SER A 320 -13.03 5.61 11.33
N MET A 321 -13.29 4.35 10.98
CA MET A 321 -14.62 3.86 10.62
C MET A 321 -14.87 2.48 11.26
N PRO A 322 -15.28 2.43 12.55
CA PRO A 322 -15.43 1.17 13.27
C PRO A 322 -16.51 0.25 12.67
N LEU A 323 -17.62 0.83 12.21
CA LEU A 323 -18.74 0.14 11.60
C LEU A 323 -18.99 0.69 10.19
N VAL A 324 -19.56 -0.13 9.30
CA VAL A 324 -19.95 0.28 7.92
C VAL A 324 -20.91 1.49 7.91
N THR A 325 -21.71 1.65 8.97
CA THR A 325 -22.64 2.79 9.14
C THR A 325 -22.02 4.01 9.80
N SER A 326 -20.76 3.94 10.24
CA SER A 326 -20.06 5.06 10.85
C SER A 326 -19.66 6.08 9.81
N HIS A 327 -19.65 7.37 10.18
CA HIS A 327 -19.04 8.38 9.33
C HIS A 327 -17.54 8.19 9.33
N SER A 328 -16.95 8.00 8.15
CA SER A 328 -15.50 7.90 8.02
C SER A 328 -14.83 9.27 8.19
N ALA A 329 -13.65 9.27 8.81
CA ALA A 329 -12.71 10.38 8.81
C ALA A 329 -11.42 9.98 8.07
N PRO A 330 -11.43 9.97 6.71
CA PRO A 330 -10.33 9.45 5.91
C PRO A 330 -8.97 10.08 6.26
N VAL A 331 -7.92 9.27 6.18
CA VAL A 331 -6.54 9.71 6.41
C VAL A 331 -6.08 10.59 5.25
N CYS A 332 -5.81 11.88 5.48
CA CYS A 332 -5.31 12.82 4.47
C CYS A 332 -3.79 12.98 4.50
N GLY A 333 -3.18 12.84 5.68
CA GLY A 333 -1.73 12.92 5.88
C GLY A 333 -1.23 11.77 6.76
N PHE A 334 -0.07 11.24 6.44
CA PHE A 334 0.55 10.13 7.18
C PHE A 334 2.07 10.27 7.19
N LEU A 335 2.68 10.02 8.35
CA LEU A 335 4.13 10.02 8.52
C LEU A 335 4.53 9.15 9.70
N ILE A 336 5.64 8.43 9.56
CA ILE A 336 6.34 7.81 10.69
C ILE A 336 7.52 8.71 11.08
N VAL A 337 7.59 9.07 12.35
CA VAL A 337 8.71 9.82 12.92
C VAL A 337 9.43 9.00 13.97
N SER A 338 10.73 9.23 14.13
CA SER A 338 11.52 8.75 15.26
C SER A 338 12.19 9.93 15.91
N ASP A 339 11.88 10.17 17.17
CA ASP A 339 12.54 11.19 17.99
C ASP A 339 12.93 10.60 19.35
N LEU A 340 13.98 11.13 19.98
CA LEU A 340 14.41 10.66 21.31
C LEU A 340 13.28 10.81 22.36
N SER A 341 12.49 11.87 22.26
CA SER A 341 11.37 12.14 23.16
C SER A 341 10.12 11.37 22.81
N LEU A 342 9.80 11.15 21.52
CA LEU A 342 8.57 10.46 21.10
C LEU A 342 8.75 8.94 20.94
N GLY A 343 9.99 8.47 20.79
CA GLY A 343 10.24 7.14 20.24
C GLY A 343 9.83 7.08 18.77
N ALA A 344 9.46 5.89 18.31
CA ALA A 344 8.87 5.74 16.99
C ALA A 344 7.36 5.90 17.06
N THR A 345 6.85 6.85 16.27
CA THR A 345 5.48 7.31 16.39
C THR A 345 4.90 7.52 15.00
N MET A 346 3.70 6.98 14.79
CA MET A 346 2.84 7.34 13.68
C MET A 346 2.21 8.70 13.96
N ILE A 347 2.23 9.58 12.96
CA ILE A 347 1.44 10.80 12.91
C ILE A 347 0.48 10.69 11.72
N CYS A 348 -0.80 10.90 11.99
CA CYS A 348 -1.86 10.88 11.00
C CYS A 348 -2.68 12.18 11.07
N ILE A 349 -3.09 12.72 9.92
CA ILE A 349 -4.02 13.84 9.82
C ILE A 349 -5.27 13.36 9.09
N THR A 350 -6.44 13.51 9.69
CA THR A 350 -7.73 13.12 9.10
C THR A 350 -8.33 14.25 8.25
N SER A 351 -9.36 13.92 7.47
CA SER A 351 -10.16 14.90 6.72
C SER A 351 -10.90 15.90 7.61
N THR A 352 -11.09 15.58 8.89
CA THR A 352 -11.66 16.46 9.92
C THR A 352 -10.61 17.36 10.60
N PHE A 353 -9.37 17.37 10.08
CA PHE A 353 -8.23 18.12 10.60
C PHE A 353 -7.76 17.68 11.99
N GLU A 354 -8.08 16.46 12.41
CA GLU A 354 -7.54 15.89 13.63
C GLU A 354 -6.13 15.38 13.40
N CYS A 355 -5.22 15.69 14.34
CA CYS A 355 -3.84 15.20 14.34
C CYS A 355 -3.72 14.08 15.37
N ILE A 356 -3.54 12.86 14.89
CA ILE A 356 -3.49 11.65 15.71
C ILE A 356 -2.05 11.17 15.79
N THR A 357 -1.58 10.91 17.00
CA THR A 357 -0.23 10.41 17.25
C THR A 357 -0.29 9.09 18.01
N MET A 358 0.24 8.01 17.43
CA MET A 358 0.24 6.69 18.05
C MET A 358 1.67 6.12 18.08
N PRO A 359 2.19 5.65 19.23
CA PRO A 359 3.47 4.96 19.27
C PRO A 359 3.39 3.67 18.45
N LEU A 360 4.45 3.36 17.69
CA LEU A 360 4.54 2.11 16.96
C LEU A 360 4.98 0.98 17.89
N LEU A 361 4.30 -0.16 17.82
CA LEU A 361 4.70 -1.36 18.54
C LEU A 361 6.08 -1.84 18.06
N SER A 362 6.87 -2.38 19.00
CA SER A 362 8.22 -2.88 18.75
C SER A 362 8.25 -4.33 18.28
N SER A 363 7.08 -4.95 18.07
CA SER A 363 6.89 -6.37 17.71
C SER A 363 7.76 -6.82 16.52
N ILE A 364 8.06 -5.91 15.59
CA ILE A 364 8.80 -6.17 14.34
C ILE A 364 10.21 -5.54 14.37
N ARG A 365 10.67 -4.97 15.49
CA ARG A 365 12.01 -4.38 15.60
C ARG A 365 13.00 -5.35 16.24
N PRO A 366 14.23 -5.48 15.73
CA PRO A 366 15.30 -6.09 16.50
C PRO A 366 15.48 -5.31 17.81
N SER A 367 15.72 -6.03 18.91
CA SER A 367 15.98 -5.39 20.20
C SER A 367 17.16 -4.43 20.06
N SER A 368 16.94 -3.15 20.37
CA SER A 368 18.04 -2.19 20.40
C SER A 368 19.02 -2.61 21.50
N PRO A 369 20.35 -2.56 21.28
CA PRO A 369 21.29 -2.83 22.34
C PRO A 369 21.02 -1.87 23.51
N PRO A 370 20.95 -2.36 24.76
CA PRO A 370 20.50 -1.54 25.87
C PRO A 370 21.47 -0.39 26.10
N LEU A 371 20.97 0.84 26.00
CA LEU A 371 21.72 2.02 26.46
C LEU A 371 21.46 2.21 27.95
N LEU A 372 22.55 2.13 28.71
CA LEU A 372 22.66 1.85 30.14
C LEU A 372 22.08 2.91 31.11
N SER A 373 21.17 3.81 30.72
CA SER A 373 20.67 4.81 31.69
C SER A 373 19.23 5.32 31.59
N THR A 374 18.38 4.83 30.68
CA THR A 374 17.00 5.37 30.58
C THR A 374 15.87 4.37 30.30
N GLN A 375 16.18 3.10 29.97
CA GLN A 375 15.14 2.12 29.58
C GLN A 375 14.25 1.65 30.75
N VAL A 376 14.79 1.48 31.96
CA VAL A 376 14.06 0.84 33.07
C VAL A 376 12.85 1.66 33.52
N PHE A 377 12.94 2.99 33.55
CA PHE A 377 11.83 3.84 34.00
C PHE A 377 10.73 4.01 32.93
N ARG A 378 11.08 3.86 31.64
CA ARG A 378 10.16 4.15 30.53
C ARG A 378 9.32 2.93 30.14
N GLU A 379 9.93 1.74 30.12
CA GLU A 379 9.21 0.49 29.88
C GLU A 379 8.19 0.22 31.00
N GLU A 380 8.54 0.52 32.25
CA GLU A 380 7.64 0.34 33.38
C GLU A 380 6.44 1.32 33.35
N TYR A 381 6.62 2.52 32.79
CA TYR A 381 5.54 3.50 32.61
C TYR A 381 4.61 3.12 31.46
N ILE A 382 5.17 2.69 30.31
CA ILE A 382 4.39 2.25 29.16
C ILE A 382 3.60 0.99 29.50
N LEU A 383 4.22 -0.01 30.14
CA LEU A 383 3.53 -1.22 30.60
C LEU A 383 2.43 -0.91 31.61
N LYS A 384 2.63 0.08 32.51
CA LYS A 384 1.59 0.52 33.45
C LYS A 384 0.43 1.18 32.73
N GLN A 385 0.70 2.05 31.76
CA GLN A 385 -0.34 2.71 30.97
C GLN A 385 -1.11 1.70 30.12
N ASP A 386 -0.42 0.78 29.44
CA ASP A 386 -1.04 -0.29 28.64
C ASP A 386 -1.91 -1.20 29.53
N LEU A 387 -1.44 -1.55 30.73
CA LEU A 387 -2.22 -2.32 31.71
C LEU A 387 -3.47 -1.57 32.17
N GLU A 388 -3.37 -0.26 32.36
CA GLU A 388 -4.47 0.60 32.79
C GLU A 388 -5.52 0.74 31.68
N GLU A 389 -5.10 1.00 30.44
CA GLU A 389 -5.97 1.05 29.26
C GLU A 389 -6.65 -0.32 29.00
N LEU A 390 -5.91 -1.42 29.14
CA LEU A 390 -6.44 -2.78 28.96
C LEU A 390 -7.41 -3.16 30.10
N SER A 391 -7.19 -2.65 31.31
CA SER A 391 -8.13 -2.80 32.43
C SER A 391 -9.42 -2.02 32.20
N GLN A 392 -9.31 -0.79 31.69
CA GLN A 392 -10.46 0.05 31.36
C GLN A 392 -11.28 -0.56 30.23
N CYS A 393 -10.63 -1.03 29.16
CA CYS A 393 -11.28 -1.74 28.05
C CYS A 393 -11.99 -3.01 28.54
N ARG A 394 -11.41 -3.75 29.50
CA ARG A 394 -12.06 -4.92 30.12
C ARG A 394 -13.31 -4.54 30.94
N GLU A 395 -13.27 -3.42 31.66
CA GLU A 395 -14.40 -2.89 32.43
C GLU A 395 -15.53 -2.43 31.50
N GLU A 396 -15.19 -1.70 30.43
CA GLU A 396 -16.14 -1.25 29.40
C GLU A 396 -16.79 -2.43 28.68
N LYS A 397 -16.00 -3.47 28.33
CA LYS A 397 -16.53 -4.72 27.77
C LYS A 397 -17.51 -5.42 28.71
N LYS A 398 -17.23 -5.42 30.03
CA LYS A 398 -18.13 -6.00 31.03
C LYS A 398 -19.42 -5.18 31.14
N SER A 399 -19.33 -3.85 31.18
CA SER A 399 -20.48 -2.95 31.21
C SER A 399 -21.36 -3.10 29.96
N LEU A 400 -20.75 -3.17 28.77
CA LEU A 400 -21.46 -3.40 27.50
C LEU A 400 -22.18 -4.74 27.49
N ARG A 401 -21.54 -5.80 28.01
CA ARG A 401 -22.17 -7.12 28.13
C ARG A 401 -23.38 -7.11 29.07
N GLU A 402 -23.26 -6.50 30.24
CA GLU A 402 -24.39 -6.37 31.18
C GLU A 402 -25.52 -5.52 30.58
N MET A 403 -25.20 -4.49 29.80
CA MET A 403 -26.20 -3.68 29.10
C MET A 403 -26.90 -4.50 28.02
N ALA A 404 -26.16 -5.31 27.26
CA ALA A 404 -26.72 -6.19 26.24
C ALA A 404 -27.64 -7.26 26.85
N GLU A 405 -27.26 -7.88 27.97
CA GLU A 405 -28.09 -8.84 28.71
C GLU A 405 -29.40 -8.18 29.18
N ARG A 406 -29.34 -6.97 29.78
CA ARG A 406 -30.56 -6.22 30.15
C ARG A 406 -31.44 -5.84 28.96
N LEU A 407 -30.83 -5.59 27.80
CA LEU A 407 -31.56 -5.27 26.58
C LEU A 407 -32.28 -6.51 26.03
N ALA A 408 -31.61 -7.67 26.07
CA ALA A 408 -32.18 -8.95 25.69
C ALA A 408 -33.39 -9.30 26.56
N ASP A 409 -33.29 -9.17 27.89
CA ASP A 409 -34.41 -9.40 28.80
C ASP A 409 -35.62 -8.51 28.45
N LYS A 410 -35.38 -7.22 28.20
CA LYS A 410 -36.44 -6.29 27.78
C LYS A 410 -37.08 -6.68 26.44
N TYR A 411 -36.28 -7.20 25.52
CA TYR A 411 -36.76 -7.63 24.21
C TYR A 411 -37.64 -8.87 24.32
N GLU A 412 -37.24 -9.86 25.13
CA GLU A 412 -38.07 -11.03 25.43
C GLU A 412 -39.41 -10.62 26.07
N ASP A 413 -39.37 -9.70 27.03
CA ASP A 413 -40.55 -9.15 27.69
C ASP A 413 -41.50 -8.45 26.71
N ALA A 414 -40.93 -7.65 25.79
CA ALA A 414 -41.68 -6.96 24.75
C ALA A 414 -42.30 -7.95 23.76
N LYS A 415 -41.55 -8.98 23.33
CA LYS A 415 -42.01 -10.06 22.46
C LYS A 415 -43.18 -10.82 23.08
N TYR A 416 -43.09 -11.18 24.36
CA TYR A 416 -44.17 -11.84 25.09
C TYR A 416 -45.45 -10.99 25.17
N ARG A 417 -45.30 -9.69 25.44
CA ARG A 417 -46.44 -8.75 25.44
C ARG A 417 -47.06 -8.63 24.06
N GLN A 418 -46.25 -8.55 23.01
CA GLN A 418 -46.71 -8.48 21.63
C GLN A 418 -47.48 -9.73 21.22
N GLU A 419 -46.99 -10.93 21.55
CA GLU A 419 -47.72 -12.19 21.32
C GLU A 419 -49.07 -12.22 22.06
N THR A 420 -49.08 -11.76 23.32
CA THR A 420 -50.30 -11.69 24.13
C THR A 420 -51.33 -10.76 23.49
N ILE A 421 -50.91 -9.59 23.00
CA ILE A 421 -51.77 -8.63 22.29
C ILE A 421 -52.26 -9.24 20.97
N MET A 422 -51.36 -9.83 20.18
CA MET A 422 -51.69 -10.48 18.91
C MET A 422 -52.75 -11.57 19.08
N ASN A 423 -52.63 -12.40 20.12
CA ASN A 423 -53.60 -13.44 20.44
C ASN A 423 -54.96 -12.87 20.85
N ARG A 424 -54.99 -11.73 21.55
CA ARG A 424 -56.23 -11.01 21.87
C ARG A 424 -56.88 -10.44 20.60
N VAL A 425 -56.10 -9.83 19.72
CA VAL A 425 -56.58 -9.29 18.44
C VAL A 425 -57.14 -10.41 17.56
N LYS A 426 -56.44 -11.54 17.42
CA LYS A 426 -56.95 -12.73 16.71
C LYS A 426 -58.29 -13.22 17.27
N LYS A 427 -58.43 -13.30 18.61
CA LYS A 427 -59.70 -13.69 19.25
C LYS A 427 -60.84 -12.71 18.98
N VAL A 428 -60.56 -11.40 18.92
CA VAL A 428 -61.58 -10.39 18.60
C VAL A 428 -61.97 -10.46 17.12
N LEU A 429 -61.00 -10.57 16.21
CA LEU A 429 -61.23 -10.71 14.77
C LEU A 429 -62.06 -11.95 14.42
N CYS A 430 -61.77 -13.10 15.05
CA CYS A 430 -62.58 -14.30 14.88
C CYS A 430 -64.03 -14.10 15.38
N LYS A 431 -64.26 -13.32 16.45
CA LYS A 431 -65.62 -13.04 16.93
C LYS A 431 -66.40 -12.10 16.02
N THR A 432 -65.73 -11.20 15.30
CA THR A 432 -66.36 -10.28 14.34
C THR A 432 -66.62 -10.90 12.96
N GLN A 433 -66.00 -12.03 12.61
CA GLN A 433 -66.23 -12.74 11.35
C GLN A 433 -67.41 -13.73 11.39
N PHE A 434 -68.01 -13.98 12.56
CA PHE A 434 -69.16 -14.88 12.75
C PHE A 434 -70.43 -14.15 13.24
N SER A 435 -70.56 -12.84 12.95
CA SER A 435 -71.76 -12.07 13.29
C SER A 435 -72.42 -11.45 12.06
#